data_AF-A0A935SJU7-F1
#
_entry.id   AF-A0A935SJU7-F1
#
_cell.length_a   1.000
_cell.length_b   1.000
_cell.length_c   1.000
_cell.angle_alpha   90.00
_cell.angle_beta   90.00
_cell.angle_gamma   90.00
#
_symmetry.space_group_name_H-M   'P 1'
#
loop_
_entity.id
_entity.type
_entity.pdbx_description
1 polymer ?
#
loop_
_entity_poly.entity_id
_entity_poly.type
_entity_poly.pdbx_seq_one_letter_code
_entity_poly.pdbx_strand_id
1 'polypeptide(L)'
;MSGQGELLLRMQQGQIKYADNPVLVYEGDIFKTGTRNGQLFVDHEATIPRKSDNIIACYLRITRNDDSADYKVLTMPEIEKLRKFSKDPNSKAWTDGLPGMVQAKTIKHAFKNYPKLRILEKSKIYCPGFRYSRRRCRSSS
;
A
#
# COMPACT_ATOMS: atom_id res chain seq x y z
N MET A 1 7.47 -6.96 5.57
CA MET A 1 6.15 -7.45 5.13
C MET A 1 5.78 -6.62 3.92
N SER A 2 5.58 -7.25 2.76
CA SER A 2 5.03 -6.57 1.58
C SER A 2 3.62 -6.06 1.93
N GLY A 3 3.23 -4.88 1.44
CA GLY A 3 1.93 -4.27 1.75
C GLY A 3 0.74 -5.18 1.40
N GLN A 4 0.92 -6.08 0.43
CA GLN A 4 -0.04 -7.11 0.02
C GLN A 4 -0.37 -8.12 1.14
N GLY A 5 0.64 -8.57 1.90
CA GLY A 5 0.43 -9.57 2.97
C GLY A 5 -0.29 -9.01 4.21
N GLU A 6 -0.10 -7.72 4.49
CA GLU A 6 -0.85 -7.02 5.54
C GLU A 6 -2.33 -6.86 5.15
N LEU A 7 -2.60 -6.65 3.85
CA LEU A 7 -3.93 -6.48 3.29
C LEU A 7 -4.78 -7.75 3.48
N LEU A 8 -4.21 -8.91 3.11
CA LEU A 8 -4.86 -10.21 3.27
C LEU A 8 -5.21 -10.51 4.74
N LEU A 9 -4.30 -10.22 5.67
CA LEU A 9 -4.53 -10.44 7.10
C LEU A 9 -5.67 -9.57 7.64
N ARG A 10 -5.83 -8.34 7.13
CA ARG A 10 -6.93 -7.43 7.53
C ARG A 10 -8.28 -7.88 7.00
N MET A 11 -8.31 -8.41 5.77
CA MET A 11 -9.50 -9.04 5.20
C MET A 11 -9.92 -10.28 6.00
N GLN A 12 -8.94 -11.13 6.38
CA GLN A 12 -9.21 -12.33 7.20
C GLN A 12 -9.71 -12.02 8.61
N GLN A 13 -9.32 -10.88 9.21
CA GLN A 13 -9.83 -10.44 10.52
C GLN A 13 -11.17 -9.69 10.44
N GLY A 14 -11.77 -9.55 9.25
CA GLY A 14 -13.07 -8.89 9.07
C GLY A 14 -13.05 -7.37 9.32
N GLN A 15 -11.86 -6.74 9.38
CA GLN A 15 -11.74 -5.30 9.58
C GLN A 15 -12.09 -4.50 8.32
N ILE A 16 -11.85 -5.09 7.16
CA ILE A 16 -12.19 -4.53 5.84
C ILE A 16 -12.82 -5.65 5.01
N LYS A 17 -13.83 -5.31 4.21
CA LYS A 17 -14.48 -6.28 3.31
C LYS A 17 -13.58 -6.56 2.12
N TYR A 18 -13.08 -5.48 1.51
CA TYR A 18 -12.16 -5.53 0.38
C TYR A 18 -11.40 -4.20 0.28
N ALA A 19 -10.16 -4.22 -0.20
CA ALA A 19 -9.50 -3.00 -0.67
C ALA A 19 -9.06 -3.22 -2.11
N ASP A 20 -9.27 -2.21 -2.95
CA ASP A 20 -8.85 -2.25 -4.34
C ASP A 20 -7.33 -2.11 -4.47
N ASN A 21 -6.80 -2.33 -5.66
CA ASN A 21 -5.40 -2.01 -5.95
C ASN A 21 -5.20 -0.48 -5.91
N PRO A 22 -4.08 0.02 -5.34
CA PRO A 22 -3.80 1.45 -5.36
C PRO A 22 -3.60 1.94 -6.80
N VAL A 23 -4.34 2.97 -7.17
CA VAL A 23 -4.33 3.56 -8.52
C VAL A 23 -3.42 4.79 -8.51
N LEU A 24 -2.55 4.85 -9.51
CA LEU A 24 -1.66 5.99 -9.76
C LEU A 24 -2.37 7.00 -10.66
N VAL A 25 -2.26 8.27 -10.29
CA VAL A 25 -2.78 9.41 -11.04
C VAL A 25 -1.61 10.11 -11.70
N TYR A 26 -1.65 10.20 -13.02
CA TYR A 26 -0.59 10.79 -13.82
C TYR A 26 -0.90 12.24 -14.18
N GLU A 27 0.15 12.98 -14.54
CA GLU A 27 0.02 14.33 -15.05
C GLU A 27 -0.65 14.32 -16.44
N GLY A 28 -1.85 14.92 -16.47
CA GLY A 28 -2.77 14.89 -17.60
C GLY A 28 -4.13 14.25 -17.27
N ASP A 29 -4.23 13.50 -16.17
CA ASP A 29 -5.50 12.94 -15.70
C ASP A 29 -6.37 14.00 -15.02
N ILE A 30 -7.69 13.86 -15.15
CA ILE A 30 -8.63 14.67 -14.41
C ILE A 30 -8.83 14.00 -13.05
N PHE A 31 -8.28 14.62 -12.02
CA PHE A 31 -8.37 14.12 -10.66
C PHE A 31 -8.98 15.17 -9.73
N LYS A 32 -10.09 14.82 -9.09
CA LYS A 32 -10.75 15.63 -8.08
C LYS A 32 -10.90 14.83 -6.81
N THR A 33 -10.51 15.44 -5.70
CA THR A 33 -10.69 14.88 -4.37
C THR A 33 -11.28 15.95 -3.47
N GLY A 34 -12.16 15.54 -2.56
CA GLY A 34 -12.77 16.46 -1.61
C GLY A 34 -13.67 15.71 -0.64
N THR A 35 -14.42 16.47 0.16
CA THR A 35 -15.38 15.91 1.11
C THR A 35 -16.78 16.36 0.72
N ARG A 36 -17.68 15.42 0.47
CA ARG A 36 -19.08 15.68 0.16
C ARG A 36 -19.93 14.98 1.22
N ASN A 37 -20.77 15.74 1.93
CA ASN A 37 -21.63 15.23 3.00
C ASN A 37 -20.88 14.45 4.09
N GLY A 38 -19.65 14.89 4.43
CA GLY A 38 -18.81 14.23 5.43
C GLY A 38 -18.10 12.96 4.96
N GLN A 39 -18.35 12.50 3.73
CA GLN A 39 -17.63 11.38 3.10
C GLN A 39 -16.59 11.90 2.12
N LEU A 40 -15.41 11.29 2.12
CA LEU A 40 -14.38 11.61 1.14
C LEU A 40 -14.84 11.09 -0.23
N PHE A 41 -14.71 11.90 -1.27
CA PHE A 41 -14.96 11.48 -2.65
C PHE A 41 -13.68 11.64 -3.47
N VAL A 42 -13.51 10.74 -4.43
CA VAL A 42 -12.43 10.76 -5.41
C VAL A 42 -13.03 10.49 -6.77
N ASP A 43 -12.97 11.49 -7.64
CA ASP A 43 -13.32 11.36 -9.05
C ASP A 43 -12.02 11.36 -9.86
N HIS A 44 -11.74 10.25 -10.53
CA HIS A 44 -10.57 10.07 -11.38
C HIS A 44 -11.00 9.64 -12.76
N GLU A 45 -10.61 10.43 -13.77
CA GLU A 45 -10.75 10.08 -15.18
C GLU A 45 -9.37 10.03 -15.81
N ALA A 46 -8.95 8.83 -16.19
CA ALA A 46 -7.70 8.61 -16.90
C ALA A 46 -7.84 9.10 -18.34
N THR A 47 -7.04 10.08 -18.74
CA THR A 47 -7.02 10.53 -20.13
C THR A 47 -6.06 9.66 -20.92
N ILE A 48 -6.59 8.90 -21.87
CA ILE A 48 -5.83 8.08 -22.81
C ILE A 48 -5.91 8.79 -24.18
N PRO A 49 -4.82 9.20 -24.83
CA PRO A 49 -3.40 8.94 -24.57
C PRO A 49 -2.80 9.78 -23.43
N ARG A 50 -1.84 9.18 -22.69
CA ARG A 50 -1.15 9.85 -21.58
C ARG A 50 -0.27 10.98 -22.10
N LYS A 51 -0.35 12.14 -21.47
CA LYS A 51 0.50 13.30 -21.80
C LYS A 51 1.90 13.16 -21.22
N SER A 52 2.05 12.50 -20.07
CA SER A 52 3.32 12.31 -19.38
C SER A 52 3.29 11.09 -18.45
N ASP A 53 4.47 10.63 -18.02
CA ASP A 53 4.65 9.55 -17.05
C ASP A 53 4.88 10.06 -15.61
N ASN A 54 4.73 11.37 -15.39
CA ASN A 54 4.90 11.97 -14.08
C ASN A 54 3.70 11.63 -13.18
N ILE A 55 3.97 11.17 -11.96
CA ILE A 55 2.94 10.78 -10.99
C ILE A 55 2.61 11.99 -10.11
N ILE A 56 1.34 12.40 -10.09
CA ILE A 56 0.85 13.51 -9.27
C ILE A 56 0.35 13.01 -7.91
N ALA A 57 -0.42 11.92 -7.93
CA ALA A 57 -1.07 11.38 -6.75
C ALA A 57 -1.26 9.87 -6.86
N CYS A 58 -1.58 9.25 -5.72
CA CYS A 58 -2.00 7.87 -5.63
C CYS A 58 -3.20 7.81 -4.69
N TYR A 59 -4.19 7.01 -5.05
CA TYR A 59 -5.32 6.77 -4.17
C TYR A 59 -5.62 5.29 -4.00
N LEU A 60 -6.29 4.98 -2.91
CA LEU A 60 -6.73 3.64 -2.53
C LEU A 60 -8.18 3.73 -2.04
N ARG A 61 -9.06 2.92 -2.64
CA ARG A 61 -10.42 2.71 -2.14
C ARG A 61 -10.44 1.49 -1.22
N ILE A 62 -11.02 1.66 -0.04
CA ILE A 62 -11.23 0.60 0.95
C ILE A 62 -12.74 0.48 1.14
N THR A 63 -13.27 -0.72 0.98
CA THR A 63 -14.65 -1.04 1.30
C THR A 63 -14.69 -1.63 2.70
N ARG A 64 -15.39 -0.92 3.61
CA ARG A 64 -15.62 -1.39 4.97
C ARG A 64 -16.68 -2.49 5.00
N ASN A 65 -16.91 -3.07 6.18
CA ASN A 65 -17.93 -4.10 6.39
C ASN A 65 -19.37 -3.59 6.25
N ASP A 66 -19.60 -2.29 6.45
CA ASP A 66 -20.88 -1.60 6.30
C ASP A 66 -21.16 -1.14 4.86
N ASP A 67 -20.37 -1.62 3.89
CA ASP A 67 -20.38 -1.19 2.50
C ASP A 67 -20.04 0.29 2.27
N SER A 68 -19.60 1.01 3.31
CA SER A 68 -19.08 2.37 3.15
C SER A 68 -17.72 2.34 2.44
N ALA A 69 -17.55 3.29 1.51
CA ALA A 69 -16.30 3.48 0.79
C ALA A 69 -15.44 4.52 1.50
N ASP A 70 -14.24 4.09 1.88
CA ASP A 70 -13.17 4.95 2.36
C ASP A 70 -12.17 5.20 1.26
N TYR A 71 -11.76 6.46 1.10
CA TYR A 71 -10.71 6.81 0.16
C TYR A 71 -9.49 7.32 0.93
N LYS A 72 -8.32 6.76 0.60
CA LYS A 72 -7.04 7.33 1.00
C LYS A 72 -6.36 7.89 -0.22
N VAL A 73 -6.12 9.20 -0.23
CA VAL A 73 -5.32 9.88 -1.25
C VAL A 73 -3.98 10.28 -0.63
N LEU A 74 -2.91 10.11 -1.41
CA LEU A 74 -1.59 10.69 -1.15
C LEU A 74 -1.12 11.44 -2.38
N THR A 75 -0.72 12.68 -2.17
CA THR A 75 -0.13 13.55 -3.20
C THR A 75 1.39 13.39 -3.23
N MET A 76 2.02 13.70 -4.36
CA MET A 76 3.48 13.67 -4.49
C MET A 76 4.24 14.47 -3.42
N PRO A 77 3.83 15.71 -3.02
CA PRO A 77 4.50 16.42 -1.93
C PRO A 77 4.38 15.72 -0.56
N GLU A 78 3.28 14.99 -0.31
CA GLU A 78 3.16 14.18 0.92
C GLU A 78 4.10 12.98 0.87
N ILE A 79 4.20 12.32 -0.29
CA ILE A 79 5.11 11.19 -0.50
C ILE A 79 6.57 11.63 -0.32
N GLU A 80 6.91 12.82 -0.79
CA GLU A 80 8.22 13.43 -0.59
C GLU A 80 8.52 13.72 0.90
N LYS A 81 7.52 14.19 1.67
CA LYS A 81 7.66 14.29 3.13
C LYS A 81 7.89 12.90 3.73
N LEU A 82 7.16 11.88 3.30
CA LEU A 82 7.34 10.50 3.76
C LEU A 82 8.68 9.88 3.35
N ARG A 83 9.30 10.38 2.26
CA ARG A 83 10.66 10.02 1.86
C ARG A 83 11.68 10.54 2.88
N LYS A 84 11.54 11.78 3.34
CA LYS A 84 12.41 12.38 4.37
C LYS A 84 12.34 11.64 5.71
N PHE A 85 11.18 11.10 6.07
CA PHE A 85 11.01 10.27 7.28
C PHE A 85 11.44 8.79 7.09
N SER A 86 11.88 8.41 5.90
CA SER A 86 12.35 7.04 5.63
C SER A 86 13.76 6.85 6.20
N LYS A 87 14.03 5.67 6.77
CA LYS A 87 15.36 5.32 7.28
C LYS A 87 16.43 5.34 6.18
N ASP A 88 16.03 5.00 4.95
CA ASP A 88 16.88 5.01 3.76
C ASP A 88 16.26 5.90 2.68
N PRO A 89 16.67 7.18 2.60
CA PRO A 89 16.16 8.12 1.59
C PRO A 89 16.64 7.81 0.16
N ASN A 90 17.83 7.22 0.02
CA ASN A 90 18.48 6.95 -1.27
C ASN A 90 18.34 5.48 -1.73
N SER A 91 17.34 4.76 -1.23
CA SER A 91 17.09 3.39 -1.67
C SER A 91 16.74 3.36 -3.16
N LYS A 92 17.21 2.34 -3.90
CA LYS A 92 16.86 2.08 -5.33
C LYS A 92 15.35 2.05 -5.59
N ALA A 93 14.56 1.80 -4.56
CA ALA A 93 13.12 1.80 -4.66
C ALA A 93 12.51 3.21 -4.87
N TRP A 94 13.26 4.28 -4.59
CA TRP A 94 12.85 5.66 -4.90
C TRP A 94 13.30 6.13 -6.29
N THR A 95 14.31 5.50 -6.90
CA THR A 95 14.83 5.87 -8.22
C THR A 95 14.21 5.02 -9.33
N ASP A 96 14.27 3.70 -9.21
CA ASP A 96 13.87 2.78 -10.29
C ASP A 96 12.45 2.24 -10.07
N GLY A 97 12.00 2.23 -8.82
CA GLY A 97 10.73 1.64 -8.37
C GLY A 97 9.70 2.64 -7.86
N LEU A 98 9.80 3.91 -8.28
CA LEU A 98 8.95 5.00 -7.78
C LEU A 98 7.44 4.67 -7.80
N PRO A 99 6.83 4.18 -8.90
CA PRO A 99 5.40 3.82 -8.90
C PRO A 99 5.05 2.75 -7.85
N GLY A 100 5.87 1.70 -7.72
CA GLY A 100 5.65 0.64 -6.72
C GLY A 100 5.84 1.14 -5.28
N MET A 101 6.79 2.06 -5.06
CA MET A 101 7.03 2.68 -3.76
C MET A 101 5.84 3.57 -3.34
N VAL A 102 5.34 4.39 -4.26
CA VAL A 102 4.17 5.24 -4.06
C VAL A 102 2.95 4.41 -3.67
N GLN A 103 2.68 3.32 -4.40
CA GLN A 103 1.60 2.38 -4.09
C GLN A 103 1.76 1.75 -2.70
N ALA A 104 2.95 1.26 -2.37
CA ALA A 104 3.23 0.63 -1.08
C ALA A 104 3.07 1.60 0.10
N LYS A 105 3.49 2.87 -0.06
CA LYS A 105 3.31 3.92 0.96
C LYS A 105 1.84 4.27 1.15
N THR A 106 1.08 4.36 0.06
CA THR A 106 -0.36 4.63 0.09
C THR A 106 -1.10 3.56 0.86
N ILE A 107 -0.84 2.28 0.57
CA ILE A 107 -1.37 1.13 1.32
C ILE A 107 -1.02 1.26 2.81
N LYS A 108 0.27 1.39 3.14
CA LYS A 108 0.74 1.45 4.53
C LYS A 108 0.09 2.59 5.34
N HIS A 109 -0.05 3.77 4.73
CA HIS A 109 -0.62 4.93 5.39
C HIS A 109 -2.15 4.90 5.47
N ALA A 110 -2.84 4.31 4.49
CA ALA A 110 -4.28 4.06 4.58
C ALA A 110 -4.59 3.20 5.82
N PHE A 111 -3.79 2.16 6.01
CA PHE A 111 -3.97 1.17 7.06
C PHE A 111 -3.48 1.59 8.45
N LYS A 112 -2.77 2.73 8.57
CA LYS A 112 -2.35 3.28 9.87
C LYS A 112 -3.54 3.78 10.71
N ASN A 113 -4.63 4.17 10.05
CA ASN A 113 -5.83 4.68 10.72
C ASN A 113 -6.72 3.56 11.29
N TYR A 114 -6.42 2.31 10.98
CA TYR A 114 -7.18 1.15 11.44
C TYR A 114 -6.53 0.54 12.69
N PRO A 115 -7.31 -0.06 13.59
CA PRO A 115 -6.79 -0.70 14.79
C PRO A 115 -5.78 -1.78 14.43
N LYS A 116 -4.65 -1.82 15.16
CA LYS A 116 -3.60 -2.81 14.92
C LYS A 116 -4.18 -4.22 15.04
N LEU A 117 -3.88 -5.06 14.05
CA LEU A 117 -4.17 -6.48 14.13
C LEU A 117 -3.46 -7.05 15.37
N ARG A 118 -4.19 -7.75 16.22
CA ARG A 118 -3.56 -8.64 17.21
C ARG A 118 -3.03 -9.83 16.43
N ILE A 119 -1.75 -9.75 16.06
CA ILE A 119 -1.04 -10.90 15.54
C ILE A 119 -0.78 -11.77 16.76
N LEU A 120 -1.54 -12.87 16.93
CA LEU A 120 -1.12 -13.92 17.84
C LEU A 120 0.28 -14.35 17.37
N GLU A 121 1.21 -14.42 18.32
CA GLU A 121 2.62 -14.72 18.10
C GLU A 121 2.80 -15.79 17.02
N LYS A 122 3.72 -15.55 16.08
CA LYS A 122 3.96 -16.35 14.87
C LYS A 122 4.01 -17.85 15.18
N SER A 123 2.87 -18.53 15.14
CA SER A 123 2.88 -19.96 14.92
C SER A 123 3.46 -20.15 13.53
N LYS A 124 4.59 -20.86 13.47
CA LYS A 124 5.20 -21.32 12.23
C LYS A 124 4.06 -21.89 11.38
N ILE A 125 3.68 -21.20 10.32
CA ILE A 125 2.85 -21.80 9.28
C ILE A 125 3.73 -22.90 8.70
N TYR A 126 3.49 -24.12 9.18
CA TYR A 126 4.07 -25.34 8.69
C TYR A 126 3.49 -25.54 7.29
N CYS A 127 4.23 -25.15 6.25
CA CYS A 127 3.92 -25.62 4.90
C CYS A 127 4.38 -27.08 4.83
N PRO A 128 3.46 -28.07 4.75
CA PRO A 128 3.89 -29.44 4.51
C PRO A 128 4.31 -29.52 3.05
N GLY A 129 5.60 -29.74 2.77
CA GLY A 129 5.98 -30.27 1.46
C GLY A 129 7.12 -29.61 0.67
N PHE A 130 8.03 -28.83 1.26
CA PHE A 130 9.29 -28.50 0.56
C PHE A 130 10.51 -28.77 1.44
N ARG A 131 11.06 -29.98 1.30
CA ARG A 131 12.23 -30.48 2.01
C ARG A 131 13.49 -30.00 1.26
N TYR A 132 13.93 -28.75 1.45
CA TYR A 132 15.29 -28.37 1.05
C TYR A 132 16.26 -28.66 2.19
N SER A 133 16.98 -29.78 2.05
CA SER A 133 18.11 -30.14 2.88
C SER A 133 19.25 -29.15 2.72
N ARG A 134 19.68 -28.50 3.80
CA ARG A 134 21.09 -28.13 3.98
C ARG A 134 21.53 -28.45 5.41
N ARG A 135 22.20 -29.61 5.55
CA ARG A 135 22.97 -29.96 6.74
C ARG A 135 24.23 -29.08 6.78
N ARG A 136 24.47 -28.53 7.98
CA ARG A 136 25.74 -28.20 8.68
C ARG A 136 27.03 -28.05 7.88
N CYS A 137 27.79 -27.02 8.25
CA CYS A 137 29.13 -27.23 8.82
C CYS A 137 29.40 -26.21 9.94
N ARG A 138 29.91 -26.72 11.08
CA ARG A 138 30.53 -25.97 12.18
C ARG A 138 31.95 -25.57 11.75
N SER A 139 32.49 -24.50 12.32
CA SER A 139 33.83 -24.54 12.93
C SER A 139 34.04 -23.31 13.80
N SER A 140 34.22 -23.58 15.09
CA SER A 140 34.84 -22.74 16.09
C SER A 140 36.32 -22.55 15.75
N SER A 141 36.87 -21.37 16.06
CA SER A 141 38.20 -21.19 16.64
C SER A 141 38.19 -19.83 17.34
#